data_AF-A0AA36J4H4-F1
#
_entry.id   AF-A0AA36J4H4-F1
#
_cell.length_a   1.000
_cell.length_b   1.000
_cell.length_c   1.000
_cell.angle_alpha   90.00
_cell.angle_beta   90.00
_cell.angle_gamma   90.00
#
_symmetry.space_group_name_H-M   'P 1'
#
loop_
_entity.id
_entity.type
_entity.pdbx_description
1 polymer ?
#
loop_
_entity_poly.entity_id
_entity_poly.type
_entity_poly.pdbx_seq_one_letter_code
_entity_poly.pdbx_strand_id
1 'polypeptide(L)'
;MKMACRSVIAVLVATMASASPSKQLLQLLQQQPGPSTLAEVAGALGSLALEAKDDDGTIVKIRALIESLQTAVKAQHNEAAQALTNTSTYEACSSAKDQAFVQASSLTTTTAPPTTTSTGAPTTTTIHADLATCKAEEAELIRKNQTCHNELAASFSAKQATCELYEEFNFADAGAARGARCADKATFSGTYEEYLERDILTLSTLKARGKNCTDTSAVYGLKSTECSAVAKALSDKLQECLELEVHLAASNALPEPAPSQAAPVQVNCGPWAAKVAACSNYDTCYTTKVAMQESAYTSAQQLATSRQAESTALQRIACLLDVLEAGTADQSDKLAACLAAAHDISGLALVKPTAPAKATCEPGVQPAGCTAAR
;
A
#
# COMPACT_ATOMS: atom_id res chain seq x y z
N MET A 1 4.10 -49.19 -8.68
CA MET A 1 5.16 -48.15 -8.76
C MET A 1 5.72 -47.85 -7.35
N LYS A 2 6.61 -48.70 -6.81
CA LYS A 2 7.05 -48.66 -5.40
C LYS A 2 8.54 -48.33 -5.17
N MET A 3 9.27 -47.79 -6.17
CA MET A 3 10.74 -47.82 -6.16
C MET A 3 11.50 -46.48 -6.19
N ALA A 4 10.87 -45.31 -6.29
CA ALA A 4 11.65 -44.08 -6.52
C ALA A 4 12.11 -43.30 -5.27
N CYS A 5 11.63 -43.61 -4.06
CA CYS A 5 12.05 -42.89 -2.83
C CYS A 5 13.13 -43.59 -2.01
N ARG A 6 13.56 -44.81 -2.36
CA ARG A 6 14.33 -45.66 -1.43
C ARG A 6 15.85 -45.43 -1.41
N SER A 7 16.43 -44.80 -2.44
CA SER A 7 17.90 -44.84 -2.61
C SER A 7 18.68 -43.70 -1.92
N VAL A 8 18.02 -42.62 -1.50
CA VAL A 8 18.67 -41.52 -0.74
C VAL A 8 18.61 -41.78 0.78
N ILE A 9 17.90 -42.84 1.19
CA ILE A 9 17.54 -43.14 2.59
C ILE A 9 18.64 -43.92 3.34
N ALA A 10 19.57 -44.60 2.66
CA ALA A 10 20.46 -45.56 3.34
C ALA A 10 21.57 -44.93 4.21
N VAL A 11 21.89 -43.64 4.06
CA VAL A 11 22.97 -42.98 4.83
C VAL A 11 22.43 -42.09 5.96
N LEU A 12 21.18 -41.64 5.91
CA LEU A 12 20.53 -40.88 7.00
C LEU A 12 19.74 -41.75 8.00
N VAL A 13 19.42 -43.00 7.65
CA VAL A 13 18.59 -43.89 8.49
C VAL A 13 19.27 -44.36 9.77
N ALA A 14 20.59 -44.22 9.90
CA ALA A 14 21.28 -44.61 11.13
C ALA A 14 21.15 -43.60 12.29
N THR A 15 20.62 -42.38 12.05
CA THR A 15 20.53 -41.35 13.10
C THR A 15 19.14 -40.76 13.34
N MET A 16 18.09 -41.15 12.58
CA MET A 16 16.75 -40.54 12.71
C MET A 16 15.60 -41.50 13.09
N ALA A 17 15.91 -42.71 13.54
CA ALA A 17 14.91 -43.70 13.97
C ALA A 17 14.11 -43.34 15.26
N SER A 18 14.05 -42.06 15.66
CA SER A 18 13.38 -41.65 16.91
C SER A 18 12.69 -40.28 16.89
N ALA A 19 12.48 -39.64 15.73
CA ALA A 19 11.81 -38.33 15.68
C ALA A 19 10.29 -38.49 15.49
N SER A 20 9.50 -38.02 16.46
CA SER A 20 8.04 -38.07 16.43
C SER A 20 7.43 -37.10 15.39
N PRO A 21 6.20 -37.35 14.88
CA PRO A 21 5.46 -36.49 13.93
C PRO A 21 5.41 -35.01 14.35
N SER A 22 5.54 -34.76 15.65
CA SER A 22 5.69 -33.45 16.27
C SER A 22 6.86 -32.63 15.73
N LYS A 23 7.99 -33.25 15.41
CA LYS A 23 9.18 -32.54 14.91
C LYS A 23 9.04 -32.09 13.46
N GLN A 24 8.17 -32.73 12.68
CA GLN A 24 7.95 -32.40 11.26
C GLN A 24 6.97 -31.24 11.06
N LEU A 25 5.92 -31.16 11.90
CA LEU A 25 5.05 -30.00 11.90
C LEU A 25 5.76 -28.74 12.40
N LEU A 26 6.64 -28.88 13.40
CA LEU A 26 7.52 -27.79 13.86
C LEU A 26 8.48 -27.31 12.76
N GLN A 27 8.96 -28.22 11.89
CA GLN A 27 9.81 -27.89 10.75
C GLN A 27 9.06 -27.19 9.61
N LEU A 28 7.80 -27.53 9.38
CA LEU A 28 6.93 -26.86 8.40
C LEU A 28 6.58 -25.43 8.84
N LEU A 29 6.36 -25.22 10.13
CA LEU A 29 6.08 -23.90 10.71
C LEU A 29 7.33 -23.02 10.85
N GLN A 30 8.52 -23.61 10.97
CA GLN A 30 9.81 -22.89 10.96
C GLN A 30 10.29 -22.50 9.54
N GLN A 31 9.66 -23.02 8.48
CA GLN A 31 10.05 -22.79 7.08
C GLN A 31 9.12 -21.84 6.30
N GLN A 32 8.09 -21.26 6.92
CA GLN A 32 7.15 -20.36 6.24
C GLN A 32 7.44 -18.88 6.55
N PRO A 33 8.05 -18.12 5.62
CA PRO A 33 8.14 -16.67 5.70
C PRO A 33 6.89 -16.05 5.04
N GLY A 34 5.73 -16.14 5.69
CA GLY A 34 4.49 -15.55 5.15
C GLY A 34 3.32 -15.59 6.15
N PRO A 35 2.40 -14.62 6.12
CA PRO A 35 1.29 -14.56 7.05
C PRO A 35 0.14 -15.49 6.67
N SER A 36 -0.07 -16.55 7.46
CA SER A 36 -1.18 -17.49 7.30
C SER A 36 -2.54 -16.80 7.52
N THR A 37 -3.54 -17.09 6.68
CA THR A 37 -4.89 -16.56 6.88
C THR A 37 -5.59 -17.19 8.09
N LEU A 38 -6.49 -16.48 8.77
CA LEU A 38 -7.23 -16.99 9.93
C LEU A 38 -7.97 -18.32 9.63
N ALA A 39 -8.44 -18.50 8.39
CA ALA A 39 -9.11 -19.72 7.96
C ALA A 39 -8.16 -20.92 7.85
N GLU A 40 -6.94 -20.70 7.35
CA GLU A 40 -5.90 -21.74 7.31
C GLU A 40 -5.40 -22.10 8.71
N VAL A 41 -5.28 -21.10 9.59
CA VAL A 41 -4.95 -21.30 11.00
C VAL A 41 -6.04 -22.10 11.71
N ALA A 42 -7.32 -21.77 11.50
CA ALA A 42 -8.43 -22.52 12.08
C ALA A 42 -8.49 -23.97 11.56
N GLY A 43 -8.20 -24.18 10.27
CA GLY A 43 -8.09 -25.51 9.68
C GLY A 43 -6.93 -26.32 10.27
N ALA A 44 -5.74 -25.72 10.39
CA ALA A 44 -4.57 -26.36 10.98
C ALA A 44 -4.77 -26.69 12.47
N LEU A 45 -5.38 -25.76 13.22
CA LEU A 45 -5.74 -25.97 14.63
C LEU A 45 -6.81 -27.04 14.80
N GLY A 46 -7.80 -27.09 13.91
CA GLY A 46 -8.82 -28.14 13.91
C GLY A 46 -8.22 -29.54 13.70
N SER A 47 -7.29 -29.67 12.74
CA SER A 47 -6.57 -30.93 12.50
C SER A 47 -5.67 -31.31 13.68
N LEU A 48 -4.93 -30.36 14.25
CA LEU A 48 -4.10 -30.56 15.45
C LEU A 48 -4.92 -30.98 16.68
N ALA A 49 -6.10 -30.39 16.86
CA ALA A 49 -7.00 -30.72 17.97
C ALA A 49 -7.57 -32.15 17.84
N LEU A 50 -7.79 -32.64 16.63
CA LEU A 50 -8.22 -34.02 16.38
C LEU A 50 -7.10 -35.04 16.68
N GLU A 51 -5.83 -34.65 16.49
CA GLU A 51 -4.65 -35.48 16.80
C GLU A 51 -4.26 -35.44 18.29
N ALA A 52 -4.71 -34.44 19.04
CA ALA A 52 -4.29 -34.19 20.43
C ALA A 52 -4.81 -35.20 21.47
N LYS A 53 -5.58 -36.23 21.06
CA LYS A 53 -6.36 -37.06 21.98
C LYS A 53 -5.53 -37.84 23.00
N ASP A 54 -4.23 -38.08 22.76
CA ASP A 54 -3.39 -38.94 23.62
C ASP A 54 -1.90 -38.52 23.76
N ASP A 55 -1.47 -37.32 23.32
CA ASP A 55 -0.05 -36.90 23.38
C ASP A 55 0.12 -35.48 23.95
N ASP A 56 0.69 -35.38 25.15
CA ASP A 56 1.10 -34.11 25.81
C ASP A 56 1.96 -33.24 24.88
N GLY A 57 2.69 -33.84 23.94
CA GLY A 57 3.48 -33.13 22.93
C GLY A 57 2.66 -32.29 21.95
N THR A 58 1.35 -32.54 21.80
CA THR A 58 0.48 -31.80 20.87
C THR A 58 0.10 -30.43 21.41
N ILE A 59 -0.20 -30.31 22.70
CA ILE A 59 -0.53 -29.01 23.31
C ILE A 59 0.67 -28.05 23.22
N VAL A 60 1.88 -28.55 23.49
CA VAL A 60 3.12 -27.77 23.34
C VAL A 60 3.30 -27.23 21.92
N LYS A 61 2.99 -28.05 20.90
CA LYS A 61 3.06 -27.63 19.49
C LYS A 61 2.02 -26.58 19.13
N ILE A 62 0.79 -26.74 19.60
CA ILE A 62 -0.28 -25.77 19.37
C ILE A 62 0.11 -24.43 20.01
N ARG A 63 0.66 -24.45 21.22
CA ARG A 63 1.14 -23.23 21.91
C ARG A 63 2.24 -22.53 21.11
N ALA A 64 3.23 -23.27 20.62
CA ALA A 64 4.29 -22.72 19.77
C ALA A 64 3.75 -22.12 18.46
N LEU A 65 2.75 -22.75 17.84
CA LEU A 65 2.07 -22.19 16.66
C LEU A 65 1.35 -20.87 16.99
N ILE A 66 0.61 -20.83 18.11
CA ILE A 66 -0.07 -19.61 18.55
C ILE A 66 0.93 -18.47 18.79
N GLU A 67 2.06 -18.75 19.44
CA GLU A 67 3.13 -17.76 19.66
C GLU A 67 3.73 -17.24 18.34
N SER A 68 3.96 -18.13 17.37
CA SER A 68 4.42 -17.77 16.02
C SER A 68 3.42 -16.84 15.32
N LEU A 69 2.13 -17.18 15.35
CA LEU A 69 1.07 -16.37 14.74
C LEU A 69 0.91 -15.01 15.43
N GLN A 70 0.96 -14.97 16.76
CA GLN A 70 0.95 -13.71 17.50
C GLN A 70 2.15 -12.82 17.13
N THR A 71 3.32 -13.42 16.88
CA THR A 71 4.51 -12.71 16.41
C THR A 71 4.30 -12.15 15.00
N ALA A 72 3.73 -12.94 14.09
CA ALA A 72 3.41 -12.49 12.73
C ALA A 72 2.40 -11.33 12.72
N VAL A 73 1.31 -11.43 13.50
CA VAL A 73 0.32 -10.35 13.64
C VAL A 73 0.96 -9.06 14.13
N LYS A 74 1.86 -9.14 15.12
CA LYS A 74 2.61 -7.97 15.61
C LYS A 74 3.55 -7.39 14.56
N ALA A 75 4.27 -8.24 13.82
CA ALA A 75 5.16 -7.80 12.74
C ALA A 75 4.38 -7.05 11.65
N GLN A 76 3.28 -7.61 11.15
CA GLN A 76 2.41 -6.95 10.18
C GLN A 76 1.81 -5.63 10.69
N HIS A 77 1.45 -5.58 11.99
CA HIS A 77 0.99 -4.34 12.61
C HIS A 77 2.09 -3.28 12.58
N ASN A 78 3.32 -3.63 12.97
CA ASN A 78 4.46 -2.72 12.97
C ASN A 78 4.80 -2.21 11.56
N GLU A 79 4.74 -3.07 10.54
CA GLU A 79 4.93 -2.67 9.14
C GLU A 79 3.86 -1.67 8.68
N ALA A 80 2.59 -1.92 9.00
CA ALA A 80 1.52 -0.99 8.70
C ALA A 80 1.70 0.36 9.43
N ALA A 81 2.10 0.33 10.70
CA ALA A 81 2.40 1.54 11.46
C ALA A 81 3.58 2.32 10.82
N GLN A 82 4.65 1.64 10.43
CA GLN A 82 5.80 2.27 9.77
C GLN A 82 5.41 2.89 8.42
N ALA A 83 4.60 2.21 7.61
CA ALA A 83 4.12 2.74 6.33
C ALA A 83 3.35 4.06 6.49
N LEU A 84 2.60 4.22 7.59
CA LEU A 84 1.86 5.45 7.89
C LEU A 84 2.77 6.60 8.36
N THR A 85 3.93 6.28 8.95
CA THR A 85 4.89 7.30 9.43
C THR A 85 5.78 7.90 8.35
N ASN A 86 5.69 7.44 7.09
CA ASN A 86 6.53 7.95 6.02
C ASN A 86 6.12 9.38 5.60
N THR A 87 6.76 10.38 6.23
CA THR A 87 6.53 11.81 5.98
C THR A 87 7.34 12.37 4.81
N SER A 88 8.24 11.60 4.20
CA SER A 88 9.11 12.06 3.10
C SER A 88 8.33 12.65 1.91
N THR A 89 7.07 12.26 1.76
CA THR A 89 6.19 12.76 0.70
C THR A 89 5.81 14.23 0.83
N TYR A 90 5.89 14.83 2.03
CA TYR A 90 5.65 16.27 2.25
C TYR A 90 6.88 17.13 1.93
N GLU A 91 8.08 16.59 2.15
CA GLU A 91 9.35 17.25 1.80
C GLU A 91 9.47 17.44 0.29
N ALA A 92 8.95 16.49 -0.49
CA ALA A 92 8.89 16.61 -1.95
C ALA A 92 8.04 17.81 -2.39
N CYS A 93 6.88 18.05 -1.77
CA CYS A 93 6.06 19.25 -2.07
C CYS A 93 6.84 20.54 -1.75
N SER A 94 7.51 20.59 -0.60
CA SER A 94 8.28 21.76 -0.17
C SER A 94 9.49 22.01 -1.09
N SER A 95 10.22 20.95 -1.45
CA SER A 95 11.37 21.01 -2.36
C SER A 95 10.96 21.49 -3.76
N ALA A 96 9.83 21.00 -4.29
CA ALA A 96 9.31 21.44 -5.58
C ALA A 96 8.94 22.93 -5.56
N LYS A 97 8.29 23.40 -4.48
CA LYS A 97 8.00 24.82 -4.26
C LYS A 97 9.28 25.66 -4.21
N ASP A 98 10.28 25.24 -3.45
CA ASP A 98 11.56 25.97 -3.33
C ASP A 98 12.30 26.05 -4.68
N GLN A 99 12.30 24.96 -5.46
CA GLN A 99 12.86 24.96 -6.83
C GLN A 99 12.11 25.92 -7.76
N ALA A 100 10.77 25.93 -7.70
CA ALA A 100 9.96 26.85 -8.48
C ALA A 100 10.22 28.32 -8.10
N PHE A 101 10.49 28.59 -6.82
CA PHE A 101 10.87 29.94 -6.35
C PHE A 101 12.24 30.38 -6.88
N VAL A 102 13.21 29.47 -6.94
CA VAL A 102 14.53 29.72 -7.55
C VAL A 102 14.38 30.02 -9.03
N GLN A 103 13.58 29.22 -9.75
CA GLN A 103 13.30 29.44 -11.18
C GLN A 103 12.58 30.77 -11.42
N ALA A 104 11.54 31.08 -10.64
CA ALA A 104 10.81 32.33 -10.74
C ALA A 104 11.73 33.56 -10.57
N SER A 105 12.72 33.45 -9.68
CA SER A 105 13.69 34.52 -9.43
C SER A 105 14.70 34.69 -10.57
N SER A 106 14.87 33.70 -11.46
CA SER A 106 15.74 33.79 -12.64
C SER A 106 15.07 34.48 -13.85
N LEU A 107 13.74 34.62 -13.85
CA LEU A 107 12.96 35.27 -14.91
C LEU A 107 13.18 36.80 -15.00
N THR A 108 13.81 37.41 -14.00
CA THR A 108 14.16 38.84 -14.03
C THR A 108 15.28 39.18 -15.02
N THR A 109 15.99 38.19 -15.56
CA THR A 109 17.25 38.40 -16.31
C THR A 109 17.11 38.29 -17.83
N THR A 110 15.90 38.08 -18.36
CA THR A 110 15.74 37.83 -19.79
C THR A 110 15.77 39.12 -20.61
N THR A 111 16.85 39.28 -21.37
CA THR A 111 17.09 40.28 -22.42
C THR A 111 15.90 40.41 -23.36
N ALA A 112 15.63 41.64 -23.82
CA ALA A 112 14.48 42.03 -24.63
C ALA A 112 14.13 41.02 -25.75
N PRO A 113 12.84 40.65 -25.90
CA PRO A 113 12.42 39.70 -26.92
C PRO A 113 12.60 40.27 -28.34
N PRO A 114 12.99 39.44 -29.32
CA PRO A 114 12.98 39.82 -30.73
C PRO A 114 11.54 40.04 -31.20
N THR A 115 11.27 41.20 -31.77
CA THR A 115 9.97 41.58 -32.37
C THR A 115 9.60 40.63 -33.51
N THR A 116 8.54 39.84 -33.31
CA THR A 116 7.87 39.10 -34.37
C THR A 116 6.45 39.64 -34.54
N THR A 117 6.15 40.14 -35.73
CA THR A 117 4.86 40.69 -36.12
C THR A 117 3.89 39.55 -36.41
N SER A 118 2.86 39.36 -35.58
CA SER A 118 1.80 38.37 -35.80
C SER A 118 0.48 39.07 -36.12
N THR A 119 -0.16 38.67 -37.22
CA THR A 119 -1.36 39.30 -37.79
C THR A 119 -2.59 38.47 -37.40
N GLY A 120 -3.34 38.91 -36.39
CA GLY A 120 -4.66 38.33 -36.00
C GLY A 120 -4.72 37.84 -34.56
N ALA A 121 -4.83 38.74 -33.59
CA ALA A 121 -4.85 38.41 -32.16
C ALA A 121 -6.28 38.22 -31.60
N PRO A 122 -6.52 37.22 -30.74
CA PRO A 122 -7.76 37.08 -29.98
C PRO A 122 -7.96 38.22 -28.98
N THR A 123 -9.22 38.56 -28.66
CA THR A 123 -9.58 39.61 -27.69
C THR A 123 -9.42 39.16 -26.24
N THR A 124 -9.01 40.06 -25.35
CA THR A 124 -8.67 39.80 -23.93
C THR A 124 -9.80 39.15 -23.13
N THR A 125 -11.06 39.46 -23.44
CA THR A 125 -12.24 38.89 -22.77
C THR A 125 -12.34 37.37 -22.96
N THR A 126 -11.93 36.87 -24.13
CA THR A 126 -11.98 35.43 -24.44
C THR A 126 -10.96 34.66 -23.62
N ILE A 127 -9.74 35.21 -23.45
CA ILE A 127 -8.65 34.57 -22.71
C ILE A 127 -9.02 34.35 -21.23
N HIS A 128 -9.75 35.28 -20.60
CA HIS A 128 -10.20 35.12 -19.22
C HIS A 128 -11.22 33.97 -19.04
N ALA A 129 -12.16 33.83 -19.98
CA ALA A 129 -13.15 32.76 -19.94
C ALA A 129 -12.50 31.39 -20.17
N ASP A 130 -11.53 31.33 -21.09
CA ASP A 130 -10.75 30.12 -21.39
C ASP A 130 -9.92 29.69 -20.18
N LEU A 131 -9.25 30.64 -19.50
CA LEU A 131 -8.48 30.34 -18.28
C LEU A 131 -9.36 29.80 -17.15
N ALA A 132 -10.53 30.41 -16.90
CA ALA A 132 -11.45 29.93 -15.88
C ALA A 132 -11.95 28.50 -16.19
N THR A 133 -12.25 28.22 -17.45
CA THR A 133 -12.62 26.87 -17.92
C THR A 133 -11.48 25.88 -17.71
N CYS A 134 -10.25 26.28 -18.08
CA CYS A 134 -9.05 25.48 -17.91
C CYS A 134 -8.83 25.07 -16.44
N LYS A 135 -8.95 26.01 -15.51
CA LYS A 135 -8.80 25.75 -14.07
C LYS A 135 -9.90 24.82 -13.52
N ALA A 136 -11.12 24.90 -14.03
CA ALA A 136 -12.19 23.98 -13.63
C ALA A 136 -11.89 22.54 -14.08
N GLU A 137 -11.38 22.36 -15.29
CA GLU A 137 -10.95 21.06 -15.81
C GLU A 137 -9.74 20.50 -15.07
N GLU A 138 -8.78 21.35 -14.71
CA GLU A 138 -7.63 21.01 -13.85
C GLU A 138 -8.11 20.42 -12.51
N ALA A 139 -9.03 21.08 -11.83
CA ALA A 139 -9.58 20.62 -10.54
C ALA A 139 -10.32 19.27 -10.65
N GLU A 140 -11.04 19.03 -11.76
CA GLU A 140 -11.66 17.73 -12.04
C GLU A 140 -10.59 16.64 -12.27
N LEU A 141 -9.53 16.94 -13.02
CA LEU A 141 -8.42 16.00 -13.25
C LEU A 141 -7.65 15.69 -11.96
N ILE A 142 -7.48 16.64 -11.05
CA ILE A 142 -6.90 16.40 -9.72
C ILE A 142 -7.74 15.37 -8.95
N ARG A 143 -9.07 15.56 -8.88
CA ARG A 143 -9.97 14.59 -8.23
C ARG A 143 -9.91 13.21 -8.87
N LYS A 144 -9.93 13.14 -10.20
CA LYS A 144 -9.79 11.87 -10.94
C LYS A 144 -8.44 11.20 -10.64
N ASN A 145 -7.35 11.96 -10.63
CA ASN A 145 -6.02 11.43 -10.36
C ASN A 145 -5.94 10.84 -8.93
N GLN A 146 -6.51 11.55 -7.95
CA GLN A 146 -6.57 11.08 -6.58
C GLN A 146 -7.39 9.80 -6.43
N THR A 147 -8.60 9.76 -7.00
CA THR A 147 -9.44 8.54 -7.00
C THR A 147 -8.71 7.37 -7.65
N CYS A 148 -8.06 7.61 -8.80
CA CYS A 148 -7.32 6.58 -9.50
C CYS A 148 -6.18 6.01 -8.65
N HIS A 149 -5.38 6.86 -7.99
CA HIS A 149 -4.32 6.38 -7.11
C HIS A 149 -4.82 5.56 -5.91
N ASN A 150 -5.99 5.89 -5.36
CA ASN A 150 -6.62 5.09 -4.29
C ASN A 150 -7.04 3.71 -4.82
N GLU A 151 -7.67 3.65 -5.99
CA GLU A 151 -8.04 2.38 -6.64
C GLU A 151 -6.82 1.55 -7.05
N LEU A 152 -5.76 2.21 -7.53
CA LEU A 152 -4.50 1.57 -7.89
C LEU A 152 -3.86 0.93 -6.66
N ALA A 153 -3.79 1.63 -5.53
CA ALA A 153 -3.27 1.10 -4.27
C ALA A 153 -4.08 -0.13 -3.80
N ALA A 154 -5.42 -0.05 -3.84
CA ALA A 154 -6.28 -1.19 -3.51
C ALA A 154 -6.05 -2.39 -4.43
N SER A 155 -5.93 -2.16 -5.75
CA SER A 155 -5.65 -3.22 -6.72
C SER A 155 -4.25 -3.85 -6.55
N PHE A 156 -3.26 -3.05 -6.13
CA PHE A 156 -1.92 -3.53 -5.81
C PHE A 156 -1.93 -4.43 -4.57
N SER A 157 -2.61 -4.01 -3.50
CA SER A 157 -2.78 -4.84 -2.30
C SER A 157 -3.50 -6.16 -2.61
N ALA A 158 -4.55 -6.12 -3.44
CA ALA A 158 -5.26 -7.32 -3.87
C ALA A 158 -4.35 -8.26 -4.69
N LYS A 159 -3.58 -7.72 -5.63
CA LYS A 159 -2.57 -8.49 -6.40
C LYS A 159 -1.53 -9.12 -5.46
N GLN A 160 -0.99 -8.35 -4.52
CA GLN A 160 0.04 -8.85 -3.61
C GLN A 160 -0.48 -10.03 -2.79
N ALA A 161 -1.64 -9.87 -2.15
CA ALA A 161 -2.24 -10.93 -1.33
C ALA A 161 -2.55 -12.21 -2.13
N THR A 162 -3.06 -12.10 -3.36
CA THR A 162 -3.38 -13.29 -4.17
C THR A 162 -2.14 -13.96 -4.75
N CYS A 163 -1.11 -13.19 -5.08
CA CYS A 163 0.13 -13.73 -5.64
C CYS A 163 1.04 -14.33 -4.57
N GLU A 164 1.09 -13.78 -3.36
CA GLU A 164 1.78 -14.41 -2.21
C GLU A 164 1.22 -15.81 -1.95
N LEU A 165 -0.12 -15.95 -1.88
CA LEU A 165 -0.78 -17.25 -1.72
C LEU A 165 -0.49 -18.24 -2.87
N TYR A 166 -0.24 -17.74 -4.08
CA TYR A 166 0.15 -18.57 -5.21
C TYR A 166 1.62 -18.99 -5.10
N GLU A 167 2.52 -18.07 -4.77
CA GLU A 167 3.95 -18.32 -4.63
C GLU A 167 4.26 -19.34 -3.53
N GLU A 168 3.50 -19.34 -2.43
CA GLU A 168 3.58 -20.36 -1.38
C GLU A 168 3.38 -21.80 -1.90
N PHE A 169 2.58 -21.96 -2.96
CA PHE A 169 2.29 -23.27 -3.56
C PHE A 169 3.02 -23.50 -4.89
N ASN A 170 3.65 -22.46 -5.44
CA ASN A 170 4.32 -22.50 -6.73
C ASN A 170 5.79 -22.90 -6.56
N PHE A 171 6.03 -24.19 -6.46
CA PHE A 171 7.37 -24.74 -6.39
C PHE A 171 8.11 -24.58 -7.72
N ALA A 172 9.41 -24.26 -7.65
CA ALA A 172 10.26 -24.05 -8.82
C ALA A 172 10.31 -25.25 -9.78
N ASP A 173 10.20 -26.47 -9.26
CA ASP A 173 10.17 -27.69 -10.07
C ASP A 173 9.37 -28.82 -9.39
N ALA A 174 9.11 -29.87 -10.18
CA ALA A 174 8.38 -31.05 -9.72
C ALA A 174 9.08 -31.79 -8.57
N GLY A 175 10.41 -31.69 -8.47
CA GLY A 175 11.22 -32.24 -7.39
C GLY A 175 11.03 -31.49 -6.09
N ALA A 176 11.04 -30.15 -6.11
CA ALA A 176 10.72 -29.29 -4.96
C ALA A 176 9.27 -29.49 -4.51
N ALA A 177 8.33 -29.53 -5.45
CA ALA A 177 6.93 -29.82 -5.15
C ALA A 177 6.74 -31.21 -4.55
N ARG A 178 7.47 -32.21 -5.05
CA ARG A 178 7.47 -33.56 -4.49
C ARG A 178 8.17 -33.59 -3.14
N GLY A 179 9.23 -32.81 -2.95
CA GLY A 179 9.98 -32.65 -1.71
C GLY A 179 9.11 -32.07 -0.60
N ALA A 180 8.41 -30.97 -0.85
CA ALA A 180 7.48 -30.38 0.11
C ALA A 180 6.32 -31.34 0.44
N ARG A 181 5.76 -32.03 -0.57
CA ARG A 181 4.70 -33.03 -0.36
C ARG A 181 5.17 -34.30 0.36
N CYS A 182 6.41 -34.70 0.14
CA CYS A 182 7.01 -35.87 0.77
C CYS A 182 7.69 -35.55 2.11
N ALA A 183 7.98 -34.28 2.41
CA ALA A 183 8.39 -33.86 3.75
C ALA A 183 7.27 -34.20 4.76
N ASP A 184 6.03 -34.23 4.27
CA ASP A 184 4.80 -34.61 4.95
C ASP A 184 4.53 -36.14 4.98
N LYS A 185 5.47 -36.98 4.50
CA LYS A 185 5.29 -38.45 4.44
C LYS A 185 5.13 -39.12 5.81
N ALA A 186 5.61 -38.48 6.86
CA ALA A 186 5.54 -39.03 8.20
C ALA A 186 4.24 -38.63 8.93
N THR A 187 3.53 -37.65 8.40
CA THR A 187 2.25 -37.11 8.90
C THR A 187 1.08 -37.72 8.14
N PHE A 188 1.24 -38.06 6.87
CA PHE A 188 0.17 -38.69 6.10
C PHE A 188 0.06 -40.20 6.40
N SER A 189 -0.89 -40.57 7.27
CA SER A 189 -1.25 -41.97 7.58
C SER A 189 -2.36 -42.54 6.71
N GLY A 190 -2.84 -41.77 5.73
CA GLY A 190 -3.95 -42.16 4.87
C GLY A 190 -3.59 -43.24 3.86
N THR A 191 -4.63 -43.78 3.24
CA THR A 191 -4.59 -44.67 2.09
C THR A 191 -3.99 -43.97 0.86
N TYR A 192 -3.64 -44.76 -0.16
CA TYR A 192 -3.13 -44.21 -1.42
C TYR A 192 -4.19 -43.37 -2.14
N GLU A 193 -5.46 -43.76 -2.01
CA GLU A 193 -6.62 -43.05 -2.54
C GLU A 193 -6.76 -41.66 -1.89
N GLU A 194 -6.70 -41.57 -0.56
CA GLU A 194 -6.70 -40.28 0.17
C GLU A 194 -5.50 -39.40 -0.21
N TYR A 195 -4.34 -40.01 -0.50
CA TYR A 195 -3.17 -39.27 -0.99
C TYR A 195 -3.44 -38.64 -2.36
N LEU A 196 -4.05 -39.40 -3.28
CA LEU A 196 -4.40 -38.92 -4.61
C LEU A 196 -5.46 -37.82 -4.54
N GLU A 197 -6.48 -37.96 -3.70
CA GLU A 197 -7.50 -36.92 -3.49
C GLU A 197 -6.88 -35.61 -2.99
N ARG A 198 -5.97 -35.70 -2.01
CA ARG A 198 -5.21 -34.54 -1.52
C ARG A 198 -4.39 -33.88 -2.63
N ASP A 199 -3.72 -34.66 -3.47
CA ASP A 199 -2.92 -34.13 -4.59
C ASP A 199 -3.82 -33.46 -5.65
N ILE A 200 -5.00 -34.04 -5.95
CA ILE A 200 -5.99 -33.45 -6.85
C ILE A 200 -6.51 -32.11 -6.29
N LEU A 201 -6.84 -32.07 -4.99
CA LEU A 201 -7.28 -30.84 -4.32
C LEU A 201 -6.19 -29.77 -4.29
N THR A 202 -4.93 -30.17 -4.06
CA THR A 202 -3.78 -29.27 -4.06
C THR A 202 -3.55 -28.67 -5.46
N LEU A 203 -3.61 -29.50 -6.51
CA LEU A 203 -3.49 -29.03 -7.89
C LEU A 203 -4.65 -28.12 -8.30
N SER A 204 -5.88 -28.44 -7.86
CA SER A 204 -7.06 -27.59 -8.07
C SER A 204 -6.87 -26.22 -7.38
N THR A 205 -6.41 -26.23 -6.14
CA THR A 205 -6.12 -25.02 -5.35
C THR A 205 -5.03 -24.19 -6.00
N LEU A 206 -3.91 -24.81 -6.40
CA LEU A 206 -2.82 -24.13 -7.11
C LEU A 206 -3.31 -23.48 -8.41
N LYS A 207 -4.14 -24.19 -9.19
CA LYS A 207 -4.72 -23.66 -10.44
C LYS A 207 -5.65 -22.48 -10.16
N ALA A 208 -6.49 -22.57 -9.13
CA ALA A 208 -7.37 -21.48 -8.72
C ALA A 208 -6.58 -20.26 -8.24
N ARG A 209 -5.58 -20.45 -7.37
CA ARG A 209 -4.71 -19.38 -6.87
C ARG A 209 -3.90 -18.73 -7.99
N GLY A 210 -3.33 -19.52 -8.89
CA GLY A 210 -2.59 -19.02 -10.06
C GLY A 210 -3.49 -18.18 -10.99
N LYS A 211 -4.73 -18.63 -11.20
CA LYS A 211 -5.74 -17.84 -11.92
C LYS A 211 -6.04 -16.52 -11.20
N ASN A 212 -6.28 -16.54 -9.89
CA ASN A 212 -6.58 -15.34 -9.11
C ASN A 212 -5.42 -14.33 -9.12
N CYS A 213 -4.17 -14.78 -8.97
CA CYS A 213 -2.98 -13.93 -9.08
C CYS A 213 -2.87 -13.32 -10.49
N THR A 214 -3.13 -14.10 -11.54
CA THR A 214 -3.14 -13.60 -12.93
C THR A 214 -4.23 -12.55 -13.15
N ASP A 215 -5.46 -12.83 -12.72
CA ASP A 215 -6.61 -11.94 -12.89
C ASP A 215 -6.41 -10.62 -12.14
N THR A 216 -5.97 -10.67 -10.87
CA THR A 216 -5.69 -9.46 -10.06
C THR A 216 -4.48 -8.69 -10.58
N SER A 217 -3.45 -9.37 -11.09
CA SER A 217 -2.33 -8.72 -11.78
C SER A 217 -2.78 -7.96 -13.04
N ALA A 218 -3.71 -8.54 -13.80
CA ALA A 218 -4.28 -7.88 -14.97
C ALA A 218 -5.10 -6.64 -14.58
N VAL A 219 -5.92 -6.72 -13.52
CA VAL A 219 -6.66 -5.58 -12.98
C VAL A 219 -5.71 -4.45 -12.55
N TYR A 220 -4.65 -4.78 -11.80
CA TYR A 220 -3.61 -3.81 -11.43
C TYR A 220 -2.94 -3.18 -12.66
N GLY A 221 -2.60 -3.97 -13.68
CA GLY A 221 -1.99 -3.46 -14.92
C GLY A 221 -2.90 -2.48 -15.67
N LEU A 222 -4.19 -2.81 -15.78
CA LEU A 222 -5.19 -1.91 -16.38
C LEU A 222 -5.32 -0.61 -15.58
N LYS A 223 -5.45 -0.70 -14.25
CA LYS A 223 -5.56 0.48 -13.38
C LYS A 223 -4.29 1.34 -13.39
N SER A 224 -3.12 0.73 -13.43
CA SER A 224 -1.85 1.46 -13.53
C SER A 224 -1.77 2.28 -14.82
N THR A 225 -2.21 1.68 -15.94
CA THR A 225 -2.27 2.34 -17.24
C THR A 225 -3.29 3.49 -17.23
N GLU A 226 -4.47 3.27 -16.66
CA GLU A 226 -5.51 4.30 -16.48
C GLU A 226 -4.98 5.49 -15.67
N CYS A 227 -4.35 5.24 -14.51
CA CYS A 227 -3.83 6.31 -13.66
C CYS A 227 -2.68 7.06 -14.31
N SER A 228 -1.81 6.38 -15.08
CA SER A 228 -0.78 7.04 -15.87
C SER A 228 -1.37 7.99 -16.91
N ALA A 229 -2.46 7.58 -17.57
CA ALA A 229 -3.17 8.43 -18.53
C ALA A 229 -3.82 9.65 -17.85
N VAL A 230 -4.43 9.47 -16.67
CA VAL A 230 -5.01 10.58 -15.89
C VAL A 230 -3.93 11.54 -15.40
N ALA A 231 -2.79 11.03 -14.91
CA ALA A 231 -1.67 11.85 -14.48
C ALA A 231 -1.07 12.64 -15.65
N LYS A 232 -0.94 12.03 -16.84
CA LYS A 232 -0.52 12.73 -18.06
C LYS A 232 -1.52 13.81 -18.44
N ALA A 233 -2.81 13.51 -18.47
CA ALA A 233 -3.85 14.48 -18.80
C ALA A 233 -3.84 15.67 -17.84
N LEU A 234 -3.64 15.43 -16.54
CA LEU A 234 -3.46 16.48 -15.54
C LEU A 234 -2.23 17.35 -15.84
N SER A 235 -1.08 16.73 -16.15
CA SER A 235 0.15 17.45 -16.50
C SER A 235 -0.02 18.29 -17.77
N ASP A 236 -0.65 17.75 -18.82
CA ASP A 236 -0.92 18.47 -20.06
C ASP A 236 -1.84 19.65 -19.79
N LYS A 237 -2.90 19.45 -18.98
CA LYS A 237 -3.85 20.51 -18.63
C LYS A 237 -3.20 21.62 -17.80
N LEU A 238 -2.32 21.28 -16.86
CA LEU A 238 -1.54 22.26 -16.10
C LEU A 238 -0.69 23.15 -17.01
N GLN A 239 -0.05 22.56 -18.03
CA GLN A 239 0.74 23.29 -19.02
C GLN A 239 -0.14 24.21 -19.88
N GLU A 240 -1.29 23.71 -20.35
CA GLU A 240 -2.26 24.50 -21.12
C GLU A 240 -2.75 25.73 -20.32
N CYS A 241 -3.10 25.53 -19.04
CA CYS A 241 -3.55 26.64 -18.20
C CYS A 241 -2.43 27.66 -17.95
N LEU A 242 -1.19 27.20 -17.80
CA LEU A 242 -0.03 28.08 -17.66
C LEU A 242 0.22 28.93 -18.91
N GLU A 243 0.06 28.37 -20.11
CA GLU A 243 0.20 29.11 -21.37
C GLU A 243 -0.87 30.20 -21.51
N LEU A 244 -2.12 29.92 -21.11
CA LEU A 244 -3.18 30.92 -21.06
C LEU A 244 -2.87 32.05 -20.07
N GLU A 245 -2.30 31.74 -18.90
CA GLU A 245 -1.85 32.74 -17.94
C GLU A 245 -0.75 33.64 -18.52
N VAL A 246 0.24 33.06 -19.23
CA VAL A 246 1.31 33.81 -19.89
C VAL A 246 0.77 34.70 -21.01
N HIS A 247 -0.15 34.20 -21.84
CA HIS A 247 -0.82 34.99 -22.88
C HIS A 247 -1.62 36.16 -22.31
N LEU A 248 -2.34 35.92 -21.21
CA LEU A 248 -3.08 36.96 -20.52
C LEU A 248 -2.14 38.04 -19.98
N ALA A 249 -1.00 37.66 -19.38
CA ALA A 249 0.00 38.61 -18.91
C ALA A 249 0.62 39.43 -20.06
N ALA A 250 0.88 38.81 -21.21
CA ALA A 250 1.44 39.49 -22.38
C ALA A 250 0.44 40.43 -23.08
N SER A 251 -0.84 40.04 -23.18
CA SER A 251 -1.87 40.89 -23.81
C SER A 251 -2.14 42.19 -23.06
N ASN A 252 -1.92 42.20 -21.73
CA ASN A 252 -1.99 43.40 -20.90
C ASN A 252 -0.77 44.33 -21.04
N ALA A 253 0.24 43.97 -21.85
CA ALA A 253 1.49 44.71 -22.00
C ALA A 253 1.58 45.61 -23.26
N LEU A 254 0.50 45.80 -24.03
CA LEU A 254 0.53 46.65 -25.24
C LEU A 254 0.52 48.17 -24.91
N PRO A 255 1.49 48.96 -25.43
CA PRO A 255 1.53 50.40 -25.25
C PRO A 255 0.73 51.14 -26.33
N GLU A 256 -0.11 52.08 -25.89
CA GLU A 256 -0.74 53.09 -26.75
C GLU A 256 0.32 54.11 -27.23
N PRO A 257 0.44 54.41 -28.54
CA PRO A 257 1.38 55.41 -29.03
C PRO A 257 0.82 56.82 -28.81
N ALA A 258 1.04 57.39 -27.63
CA ALA A 258 0.95 58.83 -27.39
C ALA A 258 2.35 59.41 -27.16
N PRO A 259 2.79 60.42 -27.94
CA PRO A 259 4.06 61.07 -27.69
C PRO A 259 3.93 61.98 -26.45
N SER A 260 4.93 61.92 -25.56
CA SER A 260 5.15 62.84 -24.44
C SER A 260 4.26 62.67 -23.20
N GLN A 261 4.56 61.64 -22.39
CA GLN A 261 4.72 61.73 -20.93
C GLN A 261 5.45 60.45 -20.45
N ALA A 262 6.27 60.56 -19.40
CA ALA A 262 7.25 59.57 -18.93
C ALA A 262 6.82 58.11 -19.14
N ALA A 263 7.67 57.32 -19.81
CA ALA A 263 7.41 55.90 -20.09
C ALA A 263 6.94 55.19 -18.80
N PRO A 264 5.73 54.61 -18.77
CA PRO A 264 5.29 53.86 -17.61
C PRO A 264 6.30 52.73 -17.42
N VAL A 265 6.89 52.67 -16.23
CA VAL A 265 7.77 51.58 -15.82
C VAL A 265 6.99 50.29 -16.04
N GLN A 266 7.36 49.49 -17.03
CA GLN A 266 6.71 48.23 -17.33
C GLN A 266 6.99 47.31 -16.13
N VAL A 267 5.99 47.14 -15.28
CA VAL A 267 6.13 46.35 -14.04
C VAL A 267 6.24 44.89 -14.45
N ASN A 268 7.42 44.29 -14.26
CA ASN A 268 7.63 42.89 -14.55
C ASN A 268 6.95 42.03 -13.47
N CYS A 269 5.69 41.65 -13.72
CA CYS A 269 4.90 40.81 -12.84
C CYS A 269 5.27 39.31 -12.91
N GLY A 270 6.05 38.89 -13.92
CA GLY A 270 6.34 37.47 -14.20
C GLY A 270 6.92 36.71 -12.99
N PRO A 271 7.99 37.19 -12.34
CA PRO A 271 8.56 36.54 -11.17
C PRO A 271 7.59 36.41 -10.00
N TRP A 272 6.75 37.42 -9.77
CA TRP A 272 5.75 37.38 -8.71
C TRP A 272 4.62 36.39 -9.05
N ALA A 273 4.08 36.44 -10.27
CA ALA A 273 3.04 35.51 -10.72
C ALA A 273 3.52 34.05 -10.67
N ALA A 274 4.76 33.77 -11.08
CA ALA A 274 5.34 32.44 -10.98
C ALA A 274 5.46 31.96 -9.52
N LYS A 275 5.77 32.84 -8.57
CA LYS A 275 5.77 32.50 -7.13
C LYS A 275 4.36 32.26 -6.59
N VAL A 276 3.36 33.02 -7.04
CA VAL A 276 1.94 32.78 -6.71
C VAL A 276 1.52 31.38 -7.19
N ALA A 277 1.83 31.04 -8.45
CA ALA A 277 1.55 29.72 -9.01
C ALA A 277 2.27 28.60 -8.24
N ALA A 278 3.55 28.80 -7.89
CA ALA A 278 4.29 27.85 -7.07
C ALA A 278 3.65 27.64 -5.68
N CYS A 279 3.13 28.69 -5.06
CA CYS A 279 2.36 28.56 -3.82
C CYS A 279 1.04 27.81 -4.01
N SER A 280 0.30 28.08 -5.07
CA SER A 280 -0.92 27.33 -5.40
C SER A 280 -0.63 25.84 -5.61
N ASN A 281 0.44 25.51 -6.35
CA ASN A 281 0.86 24.13 -6.60
C ASN A 281 1.33 23.43 -5.32
N TYR A 282 2.05 24.14 -4.45
CA TYR A 282 2.41 23.64 -3.13
C TYR A 282 1.17 23.30 -2.29
N ASP A 283 0.18 24.20 -2.27
CA ASP A 283 -1.07 24.04 -1.55
C ASP A 283 -1.86 22.82 -2.02
N THR A 284 -1.98 22.65 -3.33
CA THR A 284 -2.60 21.47 -3.96
C THR A 284 -1.84 20.19 -3.63
N CYS A 285 -0.50 20.21 -3.76
CA CYS A 285 0.36 19.07 -3.45
C CYS A 285 0.18 18.65 -1.99
N TYR A 286 0.32 19.59 -1.06
CA TYR A 286 0.18 19.37 0.37
C TYR A 286 -1.20 18.82 0.72
N THR A 287 -2.27 19.44 0.23
CA THR A 287 -3.66 18.99 0.49
C THR A 287 -3.90 17.58 -0.03
N THR A 288 -3.37 17.27 -1.22
CA THR A 288 -3.43 15.92 -1.79
C THR A 288 -2.69 14.91 -0.91
N LYS A 289 -1.50 15.25 -0.40
CA LYS A 289 -0.74 14.38 0.52
C LYS A 289 -1.46 14.14 1.84
N VAL A 290 -2.08 15.17 2.42
CA VAL A 290 -2.93 15.01 3.62
C VAL A 290 -4.08 14.04 3.35
N ALA A 291 -4.78 14.19 2.23
CA ALA A 291 -5.89 13.31 1.89
C ALA A 291 -5.43 11.88 1.57
N MET A 292 -4.28 11.69 0.93
CA MET A 292 -3.67 10.38 0.73
C MET A 292 -3.28 9.71 2.06
N GLN A 293 -2.70 10.47 3.00
CA GLN A 293 -2.37 9.97 4.33
C GLN A 293 -3.64 9.56 5.10
N GLU A 294 -4.71 10.34 5.00
CA GLU A 294 -6.01 9.99 5.60
C GLU A 294 -6.57 8.68 5.04
N SER A 295 -6.53 8.54 3.71
CA SER A 295 -7.01 7.35 3.04
C SER A 295 -6.17 6.12 3.42
N ALA A 296 -4.84 6.25 3.42
CA ALA A 296 -3.93 5.19 3.85
C ALA A 296 -4.19 4.78 5.30
N TYR A 297 -4.38 5.74 6.20
CA TYR A 297 -4.74 5.47 7.60
C TYR A 297 -6.06 4.72 7.71
N THR A 298 -7.10 5.15 6.99
CA THR A 298 -8.42 4.49 7.02
C THR A 298 -8.33 3.04 6.56
N SER A 299 -7.60 2.77 5.48
CA SER A 299 -7.37 1.40 4.97
C SER A 299 -6.56 0.57 5.97
N ALA A 300 -5.50 1.13 6.55
CA ALA A 300 -4.70 0.46 7.56
C ALA A 300 -5.51 0.18 8.84
N GLN A 301 -6.41 1.08 9.23
CA GLN A 301 -7.29 0.92 10.38
C GLN A 301 -8.26 -0.26 10.21
N GLN A 302 -8.79 -0.48 9.00
CA GLN A 302 -9.63 -1.65 8.73
C GLN A 302 -8.86 -2.96 8.92
N LEU A 303 -7.62 -3.03 8.40
CA LEU A 303 -6.74 -4.18 8.58
C LEU A 303 -6.32 -4.37 10.05
N ALA A 304 -6.07 -3.28 10.78
CA ALA A 304 -5.76 -3.34 12.20
C ALA A 304 -6.92 -3.92 13.02
N THR A 305 -8.16 -3.55 12.73
CA THR A 305 -9.35 -4.17 13.35
C THR A 305 -9.40 -5.67 13.10
N SER A 306 -9.08 -6.12 11.88
CA SER A 306 -8.97 -7.56 11.59
C SER A 306 -7.93 -8.22 12.48
N ARG A 307 -6.68 -7.71 12.48
CA ARG A 307 -5.56 -8.22 13.29
C ARG A 307 -5.85 -8.25 14.79
N GLN A 308 -6.57 -7.26 15.30
CA GLN A 308 -7.05 -7.24 16.69
C GLN A 308 -7.99 -8.40 16.99
N ALA A 309 -8.92 -8.71 16.08
CA ALA A 309 -9.78 -9.87 16.20
C ALA A 309 -8.97 -11.18 16.13
N GLU A 310 -7.99 -11.29 15.22
CA GLU A 310 -7.11 -12.46 15.13
C GLU A 310 -6.30 -12.66 16.42
N SER A 311 -5.71 -11.60 16.96
CA SER A 311 -4.97 -11.64 18.22
C SER A 311 -5.87 -12.06 19.38
N THR A 312 -7.09 -11.51 19.46
CA THR A 312 -8.09 -11.91 20.47
C THR A 312 -8.43 -13.39 20.35
N ALA A 313 -8.64 -13.89 19.14
CA ALA A 313 -8.94 -15.30 18.90
C ALA A 313 -7.76 -16.19 19.34
N LEU A 314 -6.53 -15.84 18.97
CA LEU A 314 -5.32 -16.58 19.37
C LEU A 314 -5.15 -16.62 20.89
N GLN A 315 -5.38 -15.50 21.59
CA GLN A 315 -5.31 -15.47 23.05
C GLN A 315 -6.42 -16.31 23.72
N ARG A 316 -7.64 -16.33 23.16
CA ARG A 316 -8.72 -17.23 23.63
C ARG A 316 -8.36 -18.69 23.45
N ILE A 317 -7.77 -19.06 22.32
CA ILE A 317 -7.34 -20.44 22.07
C ILE A 317 -6.23 -20.82 23.05
N ALA A 318 -5.22 -19.97 23.25
CA ALA A 318 -4.17 -20.20 24.24
C ALA A 318 -4.75 -20.42 25.65
N CYS A 319 -5.71 -19.59 26.03
CA CYS A 319 -6.40 -19.70 27.31
C CYS A 319 -7.19 -21.03 27.45
N LEU A 320 -7.86 -21.49 26.38
CA LEU A 320 -8.53 -22.79 26.39
C LEU A 320 -7.53 -23.96 26.49
N LEU A 321 -6.32 -23.83 25.94
CA LEU A 321 -5.27 -24.84 26.14
C LEU A 321 -4.85 -24.93 27.61
N ASP A 322 -4.75 -23.80 28.32
CA ASP A 322 -4.44 -23.78 29.76
C ASP A 322 -5.54 -24.47 30.62
N VAL A 323 -6.78 -24.51 30.11
CA VAL A 323 -7.89 -25.27 30.71
C VAL A 323 -7.70 -26.77 30.47
N LEU A 324 -7.36 -27.17 29.25
CA LEU A 324 -7.14 -28.59 28.91
C LEU A 324 -5.98 -29.20 29.69
N GLU A 325 -4.92 -28.43 29.96
CA GLU A 325 -3.78 -28.85 30.78
C GLU A 325 -4.08 -28.82 32.30
N ALA A 326 -5.21 -28.25 32.71
CA ALA A 326 -5.59 -28.24 34.12
C ALA A 326 -6.04 -29.64 34.57
N GLY A 327 -5.72 -30.00 35.82
CA GLY A 327 -6.29 -31.18 36.44
C GLY A 327 -7.81 -31.11 36.48
N THR A 328 -8.49 -32.26 36.41
CA THR A 328 -9.97 -32.34 36.33
C THR A 328 -10.70 -31.56 37.42
N ALA A 329 -10.11 -31.44 38.61
CA ALA A 329 -10.66 -30.64 39.70
C ALA A 329 -10.71 -29.13 39.41
N ASP A 330 -9.76 -28.61 38.62
CA ASP A 330 -9.59 -27.18 38.36
C ASP A 330 -10.17 -26.75 36.99
N GLN A 331 -10.51 -27.69 36.11
CA GLN A 331 -10.96 -27.41 34.74
C GLN A 331 -12.18 -26.49 34.68
N SER A 332 -13.18 -26.70 35.55
CA SER A 332 -14.40 -25.89 35.58
C SER A 332 -14.09 -24.42 35.90
N ASP A 333 -13.26 -24.21 36.93
CA ASP A 333 -12.91 -22.85 37.39
C ASP A 333 -12.01 -22.14 36.38
N LYS A 334 -11.04 -22.85 35.78
CA LYS A 334 -10.21 -22.30 34.71
C LYS A 334 -11.01 -21.97 33.46
N LEU A 335 -11.98 -22.81 33.09
CA LEU A 335 -12.86 -22.54 31.95
C LEU A 335 -13.69 -21.27 32.20
N ALA A 336 -14.28 -21.14 33.39
CA ALA A 336 -15.03 -19.95 33.78
C ALA A 336 -14.15 -18.69 33.74
N ALA A 337 -12.93 -18.75 34.30
CA ALA A 337 -11.96 -17.67 34.23
C ALA A 337 -11.58 -17.33 32.79
N CYS A 338 -11.39 -18.33 31.94
CA CYS A 338 -11.03 -18.16 30.54
C CYS A 338 -12.11 -17.45 29.72
N LEU A 339 -13.37 -17.87 29.90
CA LEU A 339 -14.52 -17.26 29.23
C LEU A 339 -14.76 -15.80 29.69
N ALA A 340 -14.39 -15.49 30.93
CA ALA A 340 -14.50 -14.15 31.50
C ALA A 340 -13.30 -13.24 31.19
N ALA A 341 -12.20 -13.80 30.67
CA ALA A 341 -10.97 -13.05 30.44
C ALA A 341 -11.16 -11.99 29.33
N ALA A 342 -10.80 -10.75 29.65
CA ALA A 342 -10.62 -9.70 28.65
C ALA A 342 -9.18 -9.77 28.12
N HIS A 343 -9.06 -9.90 26.80
CA HIS A 343 -7.77 -9.97 26.11
C HIS A 343 -7.33 -8.57 25.70
N ASP A 344 -6.16 -8.13 26.18
CA ASP A 344 -5.62 -6.82 25.82
C ASP A 344 -5.06 -6.85 24.39
N ILE A 345 -5.64 -5.98 23.55
CA ILE A 345 -5.28 -5.76 22.15
C ILE A 345 -4.87 -4.30 21.88
N SER A 346 -4.72 -3.49 22.93
CA SER A 346 -4.39 -2.06 22.82
C SER A 346 -3.07 -1.82 22.08
N GLY A 347 -2.10 -2.75 22.21
CA GLY A 347 -0.83 -2.72 21.47
C GLY A 347 -0.94 -2.95 19.96
N LEU A 348 -2.14 -3.24 19.44
CA LEU A 348 -2.43 -3.34 18.00
C LEU A 348 -3.30 -2.19 17.49
N ALA A 349 -3.53 -1.15 18.29
CA ALA A 349 -4.19 0.06 17.84
C ALA A 349 -3.24 0.90 16.97
N LEU A 350 -3.66 1.25 15.76
CA LEU A 350 -2.91 2.18 14.93
C LEU A 350 -3.08 3.60 15.46
N VAL A 351 -1.99 4.35 15.50
CA VAL A 351 -2.01 5.78 15.79
C VAL A 351 -2.02 6.53 14.47
N LYS A 352 -2.99 7.41 14.29
CA LYS A 352 -3.05 8.30 13.14
C LYS A 352 -1.83 9.25 13.17
N PRO A 353 -0.96 9.23 12.15
CA PRO A 353 0.14 10.17 12.11
C PRO A 353 -0.41 11.58 11.90
N THR A 354 0.19 12.53 12.59
CA THR A 354 -0.14 13.95 12.40
C THR A 354 0.60 14.43 11.16
N ALA A 355 -0.13 14.99 10.20
CA ALA A 355 0.49 15.64 9.05
C ALA A 355 1.43 16.77 9.56
N PRO A 356 2.64 16.91 9.01
CA PRO A 356 3.53 18.02 9.36
C PRO A 356 2.80 19.35 9.16
N ALA A 357 3.08 20.37 9.97
CA ALA A 357 2.46 21.68 9.77
C ALA A 357 2.75 22.18 8.34
N LYS A 358 1.69 22.62 7.65
CA LYS A 358 1.82 23.22 6.31
C LYS A 358 2.76 24.42 6.39
N ALA A 359 3.80 24.43 5.56
CA ALA A 359 4.72 25.56 5.51
C ALA A 359 4.00 26.77 4.91
N THR A 360 4.25 27.96 5.45
CA THR A 360 3.74 29.19 4.87
C THR A 360 4.39 29.40 3.50
N CYS A 361 3.57 29.65 2.47
CA CYS A 361 4.05 30.02 1.15
C CYS A 361 3.71 31.48 0.88
N GLU A 362 4.73 32.33 0.97
CA GLU A 362 4.61 33.76 0.70
C GLU A 362 5.22 34.06 -0.67
N PRO A 363 4.42 34.45 -1.69
CA PRO A 363 4.96 34.83 -3.00
C PRO A 363 5.78 36.13 -2.96
N GLY A 364 5.76 36.83 -1.82
CA GLY A 364 6.37 38.14 -1.61
C GLY A 364 5.38 39.28 -1.86
N VAL A 365 5.87 40.52 -1.68
CA VAL A 365 5.05 41.72 -1.89
C VAL A 365 4.61 41.79 -3.35
N GLN A 366 3.29 41.91 -3.56
CA GLN A 366 2.70 42.14 -4.86
C GLN A 366 3.23 43.47 -5.43
N PRO A 367 3.93 43.47 -6.58
CA PRO A 367 4.39 44.71 -7.19
C PRO A 367 3.20 45.58 -7.59
N ALA A 368 3.34 46.90 -7.44
CA ALA A 368 2.28 47.84 -7.79
C ALA A 368 1.88 47.68 -9.27
N GLY A 369 0.59 47.47 -9.54
CA GLY A 369 0.08 47.24 -10.90
C GLY A 369 0.02 45.77 -11.33
N CYS A 370 0.59 44.83 -10.58
CA CYS A 370 0.31 43.41 -10.76
C CYS A 370 -1.01 43.05 -10.10
N THR A 371 -1.80 42.16 -10.70
CA THR A 371 -2.98 41.55 -10.06
C THR A 371 -2.75 40.05 -9.94
N ALA A 372 -3.18 39.45 -8.82
CA ALA A 372 -3.24 37.99 -8.73
C ALA A 372 -4.19 37.51 -9.82
N ALA A 373 -3.73 36.65 -10.72
CA ALA A 373 -4.63 35.88 -11.56
C ALA A 373 -5.52 35.09 -10.60
N ARG A 374 -6.80 35.45 -10.55
CA ARG A 374 -7.80 34.81 -9.71
C ARG A 374 -8.21 33.46 -10.27
#